data_AF-A0A2D5PRT6-F1
#
_entry.id   AF-A0A2D5PRT6-F1
#
_cell.length_a   1.000
_cell.length_b   1.000
_cell.length_c   1.000
_cell.angle_alpha   90.00
_cell.angle_beta   90.00
_cell.angle_gamma   90.00
#
_symmetry.space_group_name_H-M   'P 1'
#
loop_
_entity.id
_entity.type
_entity.pdbx_description
1 polymer ?
#
loop_
_entity_poly.entity_id
_entity_poly.type
_entity_poly.pdbx_seq_one_letter_code
_entity_poly.pdbx_strand_id
1 'polypeptide(L)'
;MRTALTVCLSALFFSGVSASAIPALDHLEIQLEGEAEGWLNATCTFHELGWVSKANATTAIERILLQAGHFLERDEALKAQKAALTRTPECKALWPVSDD
;
A
#
# COMPACT_ATOMS: atom_id res chain seq x y z
N MET A 1 -14.02 56.65 -43.88
CA MET A 1 -14.83 55.95 -42.86
C MET A 1 -13.93 54.92 -42.18
N ARG A 2 -13.61 55.14 -40.91
CA ARG A 2 -12.78 54.27 -40.07
C ARG A 2 -13.71 53.27 -39.38
N THR A 3 -13.75 52.02 -39.82
CA THR A 3 -14.37 50.94 -39.05
C THR A 3 -13.27 50.18 -38.33
N ALA A 4 -13.13 50.51 -37.05
CA ALA A 4 -12.25 49.84 -36.11
C ALA A 4 -12.73 48.40 -35.91
N LEU A 5 -11.88 47.44 -36.25
CA LEU A 5 -12.07 46.03 -35.91
C LEU A 5 -11.40 45.78 -34.57
N THR A 6 -12.19 45.96 -33.51
CA THR A 6 -11.83 45.64 -32.14
C THR A 6 -11.78 44.12 -32.00
N VAL A 7 -10.59 43.53 -32.13
CA VAL A 7 -10.37 42.10 -31.85
C VAL A 7 -10.19 41.94 -30.35
N CYS A 8 -11.24 41.45 -29.70
CA CYS A 8 -11.24 41.08 -28.30
C CYS A 8 -10.24 39.95 -28.02
N LEU A 9 -9.24 40.27 -27.20
CA LEU A 9 -8.90 39.57 -25.97
C LEU A 9 -9.17 38.04 -25.96
N SER A 10 -8.14 37.25 -26.25
CA SER A 10 -8.07 35.87 -25.78
C SER A 10 -6.65 35.56 -25.38
N ALA A 11 -6.30 36.04 -24.19
CA ALA A 11 -5.20 35.51 -23.41
C ALA A 11 -5.51 34.02 -23.13
N LEU A 12 -5.00 33.15 -23.98
CA LEU A 12 -4.81 31.73 -23.66
C LEU A 12 -3.69 31.68 -22.62
N PHE A 13 -4.05 31.98 -21.38
CA PHE A 13 -3.25 31.62 -20.23
C PHE A 13 -3.01 30.12 -20.32
N PHE A 14 -1.73 29.76 -20.33
CA PHE A 14 -1.21 28.44 -20.03
C PHE A 14 -2.10 27.77 -18.97
N SER A 15 -3.01 26.90 -19.42
CA SER A 15 -3.64 25.92 -18.55
C SER A 15 -2.53 24.95 -18.20
N GLY A 16 -1.79 25.26 -17.13
CA GLY A 16 -0.90 24.29 -16.51
C GLY A 16 -1.73 23.05 -16.24
N VAL A 17 -1.47 21.99 -17.01
CA VAL A 17 -1.97 20.66 -16.71
C VAL A 17 -1.38 20.36 -15.34
N SER A 18 -2.18 20.59 -14.31
CA SER A 18 -1.86 20.12 -12.98
C SER A 18 -1.85 18.61 -13.14
N ALA A 19 -0.66 18.01 -13.06
CA ALA A 19 -0.53 16.58 -12.90
C ALA A 19 -1.21 16.24 -11.57
N SER A 20 -2.52 16.01 -11.61
CA SER A 20 -3.25 15.46 -10.49
C SER A 20 -2.69 14.06 -10.27
N ALA A 21 -2.12 13.83 -9.08
CA ALA A 21 -1.87 12.48 -8.58
C ALA A 21 -3.10 11.62 -8.91
N ILE A 22 -2.88 10.46 -9.53
CA ILE A 22 -3.94 9.61 -10.05
C ILE A 22 -4.70 9.09 -8.83
N PRO A 23 -5.90 9.58 -8.49
CA PRO A 23 -6.54 9.26 -7.21
C PRO A 23 -6.90 7.77 -7.09
N ALA A 24 -6.99 7.09 -8.23
CA ALA A 24 -7.21 5.64 -8.30
C ALA A 24 -5.99 4.83 -7.83
N LEU A 25 -4.76 5.38 -7.94
CA LEU A 25 -3.56 4.72 -7.45
C LEU A 25 -3.49 4.79 -5.92
N ASP A 26 -3.74 5.97 -5.34
CA ASP A 26 -3.77 6.16 -3.88
C ASP A 26 -4.84 5.27 -3.22
N HIS A 27 -6.03 5.17 -3.82
CA HIS A 27 -7.09 4.28 -3.31
C HIS A 27 -6.69 2.80 -3.44
N LEU A 28 -5.96 2.43 -4.50
CA LEU A 28 -5.47 1.07 -4.69
C LEU A 28 -4.39 0.72 -3.66
N GLU A 29 -3.46 1.64 -3.38
CA GLU A 29 -2.42 1.51 -2.35
C GLU A 29 -3.04 1.30 -0.96
N ILE A 30 -4.00 2.15 -0.56
CA ILE A 30 -4.73 1.99 0.72
C ILE A 30 -5.45 0.64 0.81
N GLN A 31 -6.06 0.19 -0.29
CA GLN A 31 -6.74 -1.10 -0.31
C GLN A 31 -5.74 -2.25 -0.14
N LEU A 32 -4.59 -2.20 -0.83
CA LEU A 32 -3.54 -3.20 -0.75
C LEU A 32 -2.86 -3.22 0.62
N GLU A 33 -2.64 -2.05 1.25
CA GLU A 33 -2.19 -1.96 2.64
C GLU A 33 -3.17 -2.70 3.57
N GLY A 34 -4.47 -2.40 3.45
CA GLY A 34 -5.50 -3.00 4.29
C GLY A 34 -5.64 -4.51 4.09
N GLU A 35 -5.54 -4.99 2.85
CA GLU A 35 -5.54 -6.42 2.54
C GLU A 35 -4.30 -7.11 3.14
N ALA A 36 -3.11 -6.53 2.96
CA ALA A 36 -1.87 -7.09 3.51
C ALA A 36 -1.93 -7.18 5.04
N GLU A 37 -2.35 -6.12 5.74
CA GLU A 37 -2.53 -6.13 7.19
C GLU A 37 -3.54 -7.21 7.63
N GLY A 38 -4.68 -7.30 6.94
CA GLY A 38 -5.72 -8.29 7.20
C GLY A 38 -5.20 -9.74 7.08
N TRP A 39 -4.48 -10.05 6.00
CA TRP A 39 -3.92 -11.37 5.77
C TRP A 39 -2.82 -11.74 6.76
N LEU A 40 -1.95 -10.78 7.13
CA LEU A 40 -0.91 -10.99 8.14
C LEU A 40 -1.54 -11.31 9.50
N ASN A 41 -2.53 -10.52 9.91
CA ASN A 41 -3.23 -10.71 11.17
C ASN A 41 -3.99 -12.05 11.22
N ALA A 42 -4.67 -12.43 10.14
CA ALA A 42 -5.34 -13.73 10.03
C ALA A 42 -4.34 -14.89 10.13
N THR A 43 -3.20 -14.77 9.45
CA THR A 43 -2.15 -15.80 9.47
C THR A 43 -1.57 -15.98 10.88
N CYS A 44 -1.27 -14.88 11.57
CA CYS A 44 -0.84 -14.92 12.97
C CYS A 44 -1.89 -15.57 13.88
N THR A 45 -3.17 -15.19 13.73
CA THR A 45 -4.27 -15.74 14.52
C THR A 45 -4.44 -17.24 14.28
N PHE A 46 -4.42 -17.70 13.03
CA PHE A 46 -4.56 -19.12 12.72
C PHE A 46 -3.36 -19.95 13.19
N HIS A 47 -2.17 -19.38 13.22
CA HIS A 47 -1.02 -20.03 13.82
C HIS A 47 -1.18 -20.17 15.35
N GLU A 48 -1.60 -19.10 16.03
CA GLU A 48 -1.83 -19.09 17.48
C GLU A 48 -2.90 -20.10 17.90
N LEU A 49 -3.96 -20.25 17.11
CA LEU A 49 -5.01 -21.26 17.33
C LEU A 49 -4.57 -22.69 16.97
N GLY A 50 -3.36 -22.88 16.44
CA GLY A 50 -2.85 -24.17 16.00
C GLY A 50 -3.48 -24.72 14.72
N TRP A 51 -4.23 -23.89 13.97
CA TRP A 51 -4.88 -24.29 12.71
C TRP A 51 -3.88 -24.33 11.55
N VAL A 52 -2.81 -23.54 11.63
CA VAL A 52 -1.74 -23.47 10.63
C VAL A 52 -0.40 -23.78 11.30
N SER A 53 0.35 -24.71 10.71
CA SER A 53 1.70 -25.04 11.18
C SER A 53 2.67 -23.87 11.03
N LYS A 54 3.73 -23.85 11.84
CA LYS A 54 4.77 -22.81 11.76
C LYS A 54 5.31 -22.64 10.33
N ALA A 55 5.64 -23.74 9.65
CA ALA A 55 6.18 -23.70 8.29
C ALA A 55 5.20 -23.11 7.27
N ASN A 56 3.92 -23.46 7.37
CA ASN A 56 2.89 -22.93 6.48
C ASN A 56 2.64 -21.44 6.76
N ALA A 57 2.64 -21.04 8.04
CA ALA A 57 2.45 -19.64 8.43
C ALA A 57 3.63 -18.76 7.98
N THR A 58 4.87 -19.22 8.14
CA THR A 58 6.06 -18.53 7.62
C THR A 58 5.98 -18.35 6.11
N THR A 59 5.65 -19.42 5.37
CA THR A 59 5.50 -19.36 3.91
C THR A 59 4.39 -18.38 3.50
N ALA A 60 3.28 -18.35 4.23
CA ALA A 60 2.17 -17.44 3.97
C ALA A 60 2.58 -15.98 4.20
N ILE A 61 3.25 -15.68 5.33
CA ILE A 61 3.77 -14.34 5.63
C ILE A 61 4.74 -13.88 4.54
N GLU A 62 5.70 -14.71 4.14
CA GLU A 62 6.64 -14.38 3.06
C GLU A 62 5.92 -14.01 1.75
N ARG A 63 4.90 -14.79 1.36
CA ARG A 63 4.11 -14.50 0.14
C ARG A 63 3.32 -13.22 0.26
N ILE A 64 2.70 -12.96 1.41
CA ILE A 64 1.97 -11.71 1.66
C ILE A 64 2.93 -10.53 1.54
N LEU A 65 4.14 -10.62 2.11
CA LEU A 65 5.14 -9.56 2.03
C LEU A 65 5.68 -9.36 0.62
N LEU A 66 5.90 -10.43 -0.15
CA LEU A 66 6.30 -10.33 -1.56
C LEU A 66 5.20 -9.66 -2.39
N GLN A 67 3.95 -10.07 -2.19
CA GLN A 67 2.81 -9.48 -2.89
C GLN A 67 2.63 -8.01 -2.49
N ALA A 68 2.71 -7.70 -1.19
CA ALA A 68 2.63 -6.34 -0.68
C ALA A 68 3.77 -5.49 -1.27
N GLY A 69 5.03 -5.92 -1.15
CA GLY A 69 6.19 -5.19 -1.65
C GLY A 69 6.27 -5.05 -3.18
N HIS A 70 5.46 -5.78 -3.95
CA HIS A 70 5.29 -5.54 -5.38
C HIS A 70 4.50 -4.26 -5.68
N PHE A 71 3.64 -3.82 -4.76
CA PHE A 71 2.74 -2.68 -4.97
C PHE A 71 2.89 -1.57 -3.94
N LEU A 72 3.41 -1.89 -2.75
CA LEU A 72 3.58 -1.03 -1.60
C LEU A 72 5.07 -0.75 -1.38
N GLU A 73 5.38 0.44 -0.87
CA GLU A 73 6.75 0.75 -0.48
C GLU A 73 7.17 -0.08 0.74
N ARG A 74 8.49 -0.22 0.93
CA ARG A 74 9.07 -1.01 2.02
C ARG A 74 8.54 -0.58 3.40
N ASP A 75 8.31 0.71 3.58
CA ASP A 75 7.86 1.31 4.84
C ASP A 75 6.44 0.88 5.21
N GLU A 76 5.58 0.64 4.22
CA GLU A 76 4.19 0.20 4.43
C GLU A 76 4.14 -1.29 4.82
N ALA A 77 4.98 -2.12 4.19
CA ALA A 77 5.13 -3.52 4.60
C ALA A 77 5.65 -3.65 6.05
N LEU A 78 6.57 -2.76 6.46
CA LEU A 78 7.07 -2.69 7.85
C LEU A 78 5.98 -2.21 8.82
N LYS A 79 5.13 -1.27 8.42
CA LYS A 79 3.98 -0.80 9.20
C LYS A 79 2.96 -1.92 9.41
N ALA A 80 2.62 -2.67 8.36
CA ALA A 80 1.72 -3.82 8.44
C ALA A 80 2.30 -4.96 9.32
N GLN A 81 3.62 -5.22 9.21
CA GLN A 81 4.33 -6.11 10.12
C GLN A 81 4.21 -5.67 11.58
N LYS A 82 4.48 -4.38 11.85
CA LYS A 82 4.41 -3.82 13.19
C LYS A 82 2.99 -3.91 13.77
N ALA A 83 1.96 -3.66 12.95
CA ALA A 83 0.56 -3.79 13.36
C ALA A 83 0.23 -5.24 13.75
N ALA A 84 0.61 -6.22 12.92
CA ALA A 84 0.40 -7.64 13.20
C ALA A 84 1.14 -8.09 14.48
N LEU A 85 2.39 -7.68 14.66
CA LEU A 85 3.20 -8.02 15.85
C LEU A 85 2.72 -7.32 17.13
N THR A 86 2.17 -6.11 17.02
CA THR A 86 1.57 -5.41 18.17
C THR A 86 0.36 -6.17 18.68
N ARG A 87 -0.42 -6.75 17.77
CA ARG A 87 -1.62 -7.53 18.10
C ARG A 87 -1.29 -8.93 18.61
N THR A 88 -0.35 -9.63 17.95
CA THR A 88 0.06 -10.99 18.31
C THR A 88 1.59 -11.08 18.39
N PRO A 89 2.20 -10.75 19.54
CA PRO A 89 3.66 -10.70 19.70
C PRO A 89 4.36 -12.05 19.44
N GLU A 90 3.68 -13.14 19.81
CA GLU A 90 4.15 -14.52 19.62
C GLU A 90 4.38 -14.85 18.13
N CYS A 91 3.69 -14.13 17.24
CA CYS A 91 3.82 -14.30 15.80
C CYS A 91 5.20 -13.92 15.27
N LYS A 92 6.03 -13.19 16.04
CA LYS A 92 7.41 -12.81 15.68
C LYS A 92 8.26 -14.00 15.23
N ALA A 93 8.03 -15.18 15.79
CA ALA A 93 8.76 -16.41 15.43
C ALA A 93 8.47 -16.92 14.01
N LEU A 94 7.47 -16.38 13.33
CA LEU A 94 7.05 -16.74 11.96
C LEU A 94 7.69 -15.86 10.88
N TRP A 95 8.22 -14.69 11.27
CA TRP A 95 8.70 -13.70 10.33
C TRP A 95 10.10 -14.07 9.81
N PRO A 96 10.38 -13.81 8.52
CA PRO A 96 11.73 -13.93 8.01
C PRO A 96 12.64 -13.01 8.81
N VAL A 97 13.83 -13.51 9.16
CA VAL A 97 14.85 -12.71 9.84
C VAL A 97 15.24 -11.57 8.90
N SER A 98 14.96 -10.34 9.30
CA SER A 98 15.54 -9.17 8.64
C SER A 98 17.01 -9.12 9.03
N ASP A 99 17.92 -9.32 8.07
CA ASP A 99 19.27 -8.81 8.23
C ASP A 99 19.14 -7.28 8.28
N ASP A 100 19.60 -6.68 9.38
CA ASP A 100 19.57 -5.23 9.66
C ASP A 100 20.19 -4.39 8.52
#